data_AF-A0A7R9KXW0-F1
#
_entry.id   AF-A0A7R9KXW0-F1
#
_cell.length_a   1.000
_cell.length_b   1.000
_cell.length_c   1.000
_cell.angle_alpha   90.00
_cell.angle_beta   90.00
_cell.angle_gamma   90.00
#
_symmetry.space_group_name_H-M   'P 1'
#
loop_
_entity.id
_entity.type
_entity.pdbx_description
1 polymer ?
#
loop_
_entity_poly.entity_id
_entity_poly.type
_entity_poly.pdbx_seq_one_letter_code
_entity_poly.pdbx_strand_id
1 'polypeptide(L)'
;MFRLRDTSKEMENERQDWGARETKLFLIKSWQLCWVELVRLKGCLMPVPDLHQTLERYLCALKPVIPVAQFEQTKRTVDQFLEPNGEGERLQALLQQYAQQTDNWII
;
A
#
# COMPACT_ATOMS: atom_id res chain seq x y z
N MET A 1 -4.11 1.40 -38.49
CA MET A 1 -2.86 2.17 -38.63
C MET A 1 -2.34 2.48 -37.23
N PHE A 2 -1.49 1.62 -36.67
CA PHE A 2 -0.66 1.91 -35.49
C PHE A 2 0.65 1.17 -35.69
N ARG A 3 1.71 1.93 -36.01
CA ARG A 3 3.05 1.39 -36.21
C ARG A 3 3.63 1.16 -34.82
N LEU A 4 3.65 -0.09 -34.37
CA LEU A 4 4.41 -0.47 -33.19
C LEU A 4 5.86 -0.08 -33.46
N ARG A 5 6.40 0.83 -32.65
CA ARG A 5 7.81 1.23 -32.73
C ARG A 5 8.60 -0.01 -32.32
N ASP A 6 9.40 -0.54 -33.23
CA ASP A 6 10.18 -1.75 -33.03
C ASP A 6 11.37 -1.43 -32.11
N THR A 7 11.07 -1.36 -30.81
CA THR A 7 12.02 -1.01 -29.75
C THR A 7 13.16 -2.01 -29.65
N SER A 8 13.01 -3.23 -30.18
CA SER A 8 14.09 -4.22 -30.22
C SER A 8 15.29 -3.74 -31.01
N LYS A 9 15.08 -2.99 -32.10
CA LYS A 9 16.19 -2.46 -32.91
C LYS A 9 16.84 -1.23 -32.27
N GLU A 10 16.06 -0.40 -31.58
CA GLU A 10 16.57 0.74 -30.81
C GLU A 10 17.42 0.26 -29.62
N MET A 11 16.97 -0.79 -28.92
CA MET A 11 17.69 -1.41 -27.79
C MET A 11 19.00 -2.11 -28.21
N GLU A 12 19.04 -2.72 -29.40
CA GLU A 12 20.25 -3.36 -29.95
C GLU A 12 21.29 -2.32 -30.39
N ASN A 13 20.83 -1.23 -31.03
CA ASN A 13 21.68 -0.12 -31.45
C ASN A 13 22.23 0.67 -30.26
N GLU A 14 21.43 0.83 -29.20
CA GLU A 14 21.91 1.34 -27.92
C GLU A 14 22.93 0.35 -27.31
N ARG A 15 22.64 -0.96 -27.20
CA ARG A 15 23.60 -1.94 -26.66
C ARG A 15 25.00 -1.90 -27.31
N GLN A 16 25.10 -1.61 -28.60
CA GLN A 16 26.38 -1.52 -29.30
C GLN A 16 27.15 -0.22 -29.01
N ASP A 17 26.46 0.89 -28.73
CA ASP A 17 27.08 2.17 -28.31
C ASP A 17 27.69 2.09 -26.89
N TRP A 18 27.19 1.17 -26.06
CA TRP A 18 27.58 1.02 -24.65
C TRP A 18 28.93 0.34 -24.43
N GLY A 19 29.60 -0.13 -25.49
CA GLY A 19 30.89 -0.82 -25.41
C GLY A 19 32.10 0.09 -25.12
N ALA A 20 31.98 1.41 -25.24
CA ALA A 20 33.15 2.29 -25.31
C ALA A 20 33.32 3.31 -24.16
N ARG A 21 32.36 3.48 -23.23
CA ARG A 21 32.45 4.54 -22.21
C ARG A 21 32.01 4.07 -20.82
N GLU A 22 33.03 3.71 -20.04
CA GLU A 22 33.08 3.69 -18.56
C GLU A 22 32.15 2.70 -17.82
N THR A 23 32.73 1.55 -17.49
CA THR A 23 32.16 0.51 -16.60
C THR A 23 31.75 1.02 -15.21
N LYS A 24 32.33 2.13 -14.72
CA LYS A 24 31.90 2.78 -13.47
C LYS A 24 30.50 3.37 -13.56
N LEU A 25 30.16 4.03 -14.67
CA LEU A 25 28.82 4.57 -14.90
C LEU A 25 27.79 3.46 -15.08
N PHE A 26 28.19 2.32 -15.67
CA PHE A 26 27.33 1.14 -15.78
C PHE A 26 26.97 0.55 -14.42
N LEU A 27 27.95 0.38 -13.52
CA LEU A 27 27.67 -0.12 -12.17
C LEU A 27 26.83 0.87 -11.37
N ILE A 28 27.09 2.18 -11.47
CA ILE A 28 26.30 3.21 -10.78
C ILE A 28 24.86 3.27 -11.33
N LYS A 29 24.66 3.26 -12.65
CA LYS A 29 23.33 3.26 -13.27
C LYS A 29 22.58 1.95 -13.04
N SER A 30 23.26 0.81 -13.13
CA SER A 30 22.67 -0.50 -12.82
C SER A 30 22.28 -0.58 -11.34
N TRP A 31 23.10 -0.05 -10.44
CA TRP A 31 22.78 0.05 -9.03
C TRP A 31 21.63 1.03 -8.78
N GLN A 32 21.61 2.22 -9.40
CA GLN A 32 20.49 3.17 -9.33
C GLN A 32 19.19 2.59 -9.86
N LEU A 33 19.21 1.90 -11.01
CA LEU A 33 18.03 1.24 -11.57
C LEU A 33 17.56 0.10 -10.65
N CYS A 34 18.48 -0.71 -10.11
CA CYS A 34 18.14 -1.75 -9.15
C CYS A 34 17.59 -1.17 -7.85
N TRP A 35 18.10 -0.02 -7.39
CA TRP A 35 17.60 0.69 -6.20
C TRP A 35 16.21 1.29 -6.45
N VAL A 36 15.99 1.93 -7.60
CA VAL A 36 14.68 2.47 -7.99
C VAL A 36 13.66 1.35 -8.16
N GLU A 37 14.05 0.22 -8.78
CA GLU A 37 13.19 -0.96 -8.91
C GLU A 37 12.93 -1.61 -7.54
N LEU A 38 13.93 -1.69 -6.65
CA LEU A 38 13.76 -2.18 -5.29
C LEU A 38 12.88 -1.26 -4.43
N VAL A 39 13.00 0.06 -4.57
CA VAL A 39 12.13 1.05 -3.92
C VAL A 39 10.71 0.99 -4.48
N ARG A 40 10.57 0.73 -5.78
CA ARG A 40 9.28 0.48 -6.45
C ARG A 40 8.64 -0.86 -6.03
N LEU A 41 9.46 -1.88 -5.76
CA LEU A 41 9.02 -3.22 -5.33
C LEU A 41 8.83 -3.34 -3.81
N LYS A 42 9.46 -2.47 -3.00
CA LYS A 42 9.33 -2.41 -1.53
C LYS A 42 8.58 -1.17 -1.03
N GLY A 43 8.01 -0.38 -1.93
CA GLY A 43 7.36 0.89 -1.63
C GLY A 43 6.04 0.73 -0.89
N CYS A 44 6.11 0.68 0.44
CA CYS A 44 5.12 1.22 1.36
C CYS A 44 3.70 0.63 1.39
N LEU A 45 3.52 -0.69 1.22
CA LEU A 45 2.24 -1.31 1.57
C LEU A 45 2.00 -1.16 3.09
N MET A 46 1.28 -0.11 3.51
CA MET A 46 0.85 -0.02 4.89
C MET A 46 -0.15 -1.16 5.14
N PRO A 47 0.07 -2.03 6.14
CA PRO A 47 -0.88 -3.09 6.43
C PRO A 47 -2.16 -2.47 7.01
N VAL A 48 -3.30 -2.85 6.47
CA VAL A 48 -4.59 -2.52 7.10
C VAL A 48 -4.66 -3.31 8.41
N PRO A 49 -4.78 -2.64 9.57
CA PRO A 49 -4.83 -3.32 10.87
C PRO A 49 -6.10 -4.16 11.00
N ASP A 50 -6.06 -5.17 11.86
CA ASP A 50 -7.24 -5.98 12.16
C ASP A 50 -8.39 -5.13 12.72
N LEU A 51 -9.61 -5.41 12.27
CA LEU A 51 -10.80 -4.63 12.62
C LEU A 51 -11.11 -4.73 14.11
N HIS A 52 -11.12 -5.95 14.66
CA HIS A 52 -11.43 -6.18 16.07
C HIS A 52 -10.38 -5.54 16.97
N GLN A 53 -9.10 -5.73 16.64
CA GLN A 53 -8.00 -5.11 17.37
C GLN A 53 -8.10 -3.57 17.36
N THR A 54 -8.48 -2.99 16.23
CA THR A 54 -8.63 -1.53 16.09
C THR A 54 -9.76 -1.00 16.97
N LEU A 55 -10.91 -1.67 16.96
CA LEU A 55 -12.09 -1.27 17.73
C LEU A 55 -11.93 -1.52 19.24
N GLU A 56 -11.24 -2.60 19.63
CA GLU A 56 -10.88 -2.83 21.03
C GLU A 56 -9.99 -1.69 21.56
N ARG A 57 -8.97 -1.30 20.80
CA ARG A 57 -8.08 -0.18 21.17
C ARG A 57 -8.84 1.14 21.22
N TYR A 58 -9.77 1.38 20.29
CA TYR A 58 -10.65 2.54 20.29
C TYR A 58 -11.49 2.63 21.57
N LEU A 59 -12.13 1.53 21.97
CA LEU A 59 -12.91 1.48 23.21
C LEU A 59 -12.03 1.69 24.45
N CYS A 60 -10.85 1.05 24.51
CA CYS A 60 -9.89 1.25 25.60
C CYS A 60 -9.45 2.70 25.74
N ALA A 61 -9.17 3.38 24.61
CA ALA A 61 -8.78 4.78 24.59
C ALA A 61 -9.93 5.73 24.98
N LEU A 62 -11.17 5.39 24.64
CA LEU A 62 -12.35 6.19 24.98
C LEU A 62 -12.77 6.07 26.43
N LYS A 63 -12.68 4.88 27.03
CA LYS A 63 -13.18 4.58 28.38
C LYS A 63 -12.81 5.62 29.47
N PRO A 64 -11.57 6.16 29.54
CA PRO A 64 -11.24 7.17 30.55
C PRO A 64 -11.67 8.60 30.18
N VAL A 65 -12.06 8.87 28.94
CA VAL A 65 -12.29 10.23 28.41
C VAL A 65 -13.78 10.61 28.44
N ILE A 66 -14.68 9.63 28.40
CA ILE A 66 -16.12 9.85 28.28
C ILE A 66 -16.91 9.29 29.48
N PRO A 67 -18.10 9.85 29.80
CA PRO A 67 -18.98 9.30 30.82
C PRO A 67 -19.41 7.86 30.53
N VAL A 68 -19.64 7.07 31.58
CA VAL A 68 -20.02 5.64 31.47
C VAL A 68 -21.26 5.42 30.60
N ALA A 69 -22.30 6.27 30.73
CA ALA A 69 -23.51 6.14 29.92
C ALA A 69 -23.25 6.33 28.41
N GLN A 70 -22.34 7.23 28.05
CA GLN A 70 -21.94 7.44 26.66
C GLN A 70 -21.08 6.27 26.17
N PHE A 71 -20.16 5.77 27.01
CA PHE A 71 -19.34 4.61 26.69
C PHE A 71 -20.17 3.36 26.39
N GLU A 72 -21.18 3.06 27.22
CA GLU A 72 -22.08 1.92 26.99
C GLU A 72 -22.86 2.04 25.68
N GLN A 73 -23.28 3.26 25.31
CA GLN A 73 -23.93 3.50 24.02
C GLN A 73 -22.96 3.27 22.86
N THR A 74 -21.74 3.80 22.94
CA THR A 74 -20.70 3.60 21.92
C THR A 74 -20.35 2.12 21.78
N LYS A 75 -20.22 1.39 22.89
CA LYS A 75 -19.92 -0.04 22.89
C LYS A 75 -20.98 -0.84 22.14
N ARG A 76 -22.27 -0.57 22.38
CA ARG A 76 -23.38 -1.22 21.63
C ARG A 76 -23.29 -0.96 20.13
N THR A 77 -22.94 0.27 19.73
CA THR A 77 -22.73 0.61 18.32
C THR A 77 -21.54 -0.14 17.72
N VAL A 78 -20.43 -0.27 18.47
CA VAL A 78 -19.27 -1.06 18.04
C VAL A 78 -19.63 -2.55 17.91
N ASP A 79 -20.39 -3.10 18.86
CA ASP A 79 -20.84 -4.50 18.82
C ASP A 79 -21.73 -4.76 17.59
N GLN A 80 -22.65 -3.84 17.27
CA GLN A 80 -23.47 -3.90 16.03
C GLN A 80 -22.62 -3.80 14.76
N PHE A 81 -21.59 -2.94 14.77
CA PHE A 81 -20.70 -2.78 13.64
C PHE A 81 -19.84 -4.04 13.37
N LEU A 82 -19.58 -4.83 14.42
CA LEU A 82 -18.83 -6.09 14.40
C LEU A 82 -19.70 -7.34 14.20
N GLU A 83 -21.01 -7.19 13.99
CA GLU A 83 -21.86 -8.35 13.71
C GLU A 83 -21.37 -9.10 12.45
N PRO A 84 -21.51 -10.44 12.40
CA PRO A 84 -21.12 -11.21 11.21
C PRO A 84 -21.89 -10.75 9.98
N ASN A 85 -21.21 -10.52 8.86
CA ASN A 85 -21.77 -9.88 7.66
C ASN A 85 -22.29 -8.44 7.90
N GLY A 86 -21.86 -7.79 8.98
CA GLY A 86 -22.16 -6.42 9.31
C GLY A 86 -21.38 -5.41 8.44
N GLU A 87 -21.61 -4.13 8.69
CA GLU A 87 -20.95 -3.07 7.93
C GLU A 87 -19.43 -3.02 8.15
N GLY A 88 -18.95 -3.38 9.35
CA GLY A 88 -17.53 -3.36 9.68
C GLY A 88 -16.72 -4.32 8.84
N GLU A 89 -17.16 -5.58 8.72
CA GLU A 89 -16.47 -6.58 7.88
C GLU A 89 -16.46 -6.15 6.40
N ARG A 90 -17.60 -5.64 5.90
CA ARG A 90 -17.70 -5.16 4.52
C ARG A 90 -16.75 -4.01 4.23
N LEU A 91 -16.71 -3.01 5.11
CA LEU A 91 -15.82 -1.85 4.97
C LEU A 91 -14.35 -2.24 5.10
N GLN A 92 -14.03 -3.16 6.02
CA GLN A 92 -12.68 -3.70 6.18
C GLN A 92 -12.20 -4.42 4.92
N ALA A 93 -13.04 -5.24 4.29
CA ALA A 93 -12.69 -5.91 3.03
C ALA A 93 -12.46 -4.91 1.88
N LEU A 94 -13.30 -3.88 1.78
CA LEU A 94 -13.11 -2.80 0.80
C LEU A 94 -11.82 -2.02 1.05
N LEU A 95 -11.49 -1.73 2.31
CA LEU A 95 -10.25 -1.05 2.69
C LEU A 95 -9.02 -1.89 2.34
N GLN A 96 -9.06 -3.20 2.60
CA GLN A 96 -8.00 -4.12 2.21
C GLN A 96 -7.81 -4.19 0.69
N GLN A 97 -8.91 -4.21 -0.08
CA GLN A 97 -8.85 -4.15 -1.54
C GLN A 97 -8.26 -2.83 -2.03
N TYR A 98 -8.64 -1.71 -1.41
CA TYR A 98 -8.12 -0.39 -1.74
C TYR A 98 -6.63 -0.24 -1.43
N ALA A 99 -6.19 -0.79 -0.29
CA ALA A 99 -4.80 -0.83 0.12
C ALA A 99 -3.90 -1.65 -0.81
N GLN A 100 -4.45 -2.60 -1.56
CA GLN A 100 -3.70 -3.34 -2.59
C GLN A 100 -3.47 -2.53 -3.87
N GLN A 101 -4.28 -1.49 -4.11
CA GLN A 101 -4.27 -0.72 -5.36
C GLN A 101 -3.57 0.64 -5.21
N THR A 102 -3.19 1.02 -3.99
CA THR A 102 -2.68 2.35 -3.67
C THR A 102 -1.39 2.23 -2.86
N ASP A 103 -0.38 3.04 -3.20
CA ASP A 103 0.91 3.06 -2.49
C ASP A 103 0.76 3.50 -1.02
N ASN A 104 -0.30 4.23 -0.69
CA ASN A 104 -0.67 4.60 0.67
C ASN A 104 -2.19 4.80 0.78
N TRP A 105 -2.88 4.00 1.58
CA TRP A 105 -4.34 4.06 1.72
C TRP A 105 -4.85 5.07 2.75
N ILE A 106 -3.96 5.78 3.47
CA ILE A 106 -4.32 6.79 4.49
C ILE A 106 -4.23 8.24 3.93
N ILE A 107 -3.63 8.43 2.75
CA ILE A 107 -3.27 9.76 2.22
C ILE A 107 -4.11 10.13 0.99
#